data_AF-A0A1I1ULP2-F1
#
_entry.id   AF-A0A1I1ULP2-F1
#
_cell.length_a   1.000
_cell.length_b   1.000
_cell.length_c   1.000
_cell.angle_alpha   90.00
_cell.angle_beta   90.00
_cell.angle_gamma   90.00
#
_symmetry.space_group_name_H-M   'P 1'
#
loop_
_entity.id
_entity.type
_entity.pdbx_description
1 polymer ?
#
loop_
_entity_poly.entity_id
_entity_poly.type
_entity_poly.pdbx_seq_one_letter_code
_entity_poly.pdbx_strand_id
1 'polypeptide(L)'
;MQQRASDALLRSEAALNSMLDSIGDAFFAIDSDWCITYANHKAGDFVGVDPASAIGRKLLEVAPDLLQSPSLLRYQHAMATRQPETLEEFWEPRQVWLEARVYPNADGISVYFHEITAKRNAEQALRQSEQRFREVACRPAAWNWN
;
A
#
# COMPACT_ATOMS: atom_id res chain seq x y z
N MET A 1 -36.79 12.45 13.41
CA MET A 1 -35.65 13.02 12.66
C MET A 1 -34.33 12.27 12.88
N GLN A 2 -34.10 11.60 14.02
CA GLN A 2 -32.85 10.86 14.29
C GLN A 2 -32.54 9.69 13.33
N GLN A 3 -33.54 8.96 12.82
CA GLN A 3 -33.31 7.81 11.95
C GLN A 3 -32.61 8.17 10.62
N ARG A 4 -32.99 9.29 9.99
CA ARG A 4 -32.45 9.69 8.68
C ARG A 4 -31.00 10.17 8.75
N ALA A 5 -30.59 10.76 9.88
CA ALA A 5 -29.22 11.20 10.09
C ALA A 5 -28.29 9.99 10.32
N SER A 6 -28.74 8.99 11.10
CA SER A 6 -28.00 7.74 11.31
C SER A 6 -27.89 6.93 10.02
N ASP A 7 -28.97 6.84 9.23
CA ASP A 7 -28.94 6.11 7.95
C ASP A 7 -28.04 6.78 6.91
N ALA A 8 -27.98 8.12 6.90
CA ALA A 8 -27.09 8.86 6.00
C ALA A 8 -25.62 8.67 6.37
N LEU A 9 -25.30 8.65 7.68
CA LEU A 9 -23.96 8.40 8.18
C LEU A 9 -23.49 6.98 7.85
N LEU A 10 -24.33 5.98 8.14
CA LEU A 10 -24.04 4.57 7.84
C LEU A 10 -23.85 4.33 6.33
N ARG A 11 -24.63 5.00 5.48
CA ARG A 11 -24.45 4.93 4.02
C ARG A 11 -23.15 5.58 3.56
N SER A 12 -22.76 6.69 4.18
CA SER A 12 -21.49 7.36 3.87
C SER A 12 -20.30 6.49 4.28
N GLU A 13 -20.33 5.89 5.47
CA GLU A 13 -19.29 4.96 5.94
C GLU A 13 -19.22 3.71 5.07
N ALA A 14 -20.37 3.09 4.76
CA ALA A 14 -20.42 1.92 3.90
C ALA A 14 -19.94 2.21 2.47
N ALA A 15 -20.24 3.40 1.93
CA ALA A 15 -19.76 3.82 0.62
C ALA A 15 -18.24 4.10 0.63
N LEU A 16 -17.72 4.70 1.71
CA LEU A 16 -16.29 4.97 1.86
C LEU A 16 -15.50 3.66 2.01
N ASN A 17 -16.00 2.73 2.83
CA ASN A 17 -15.45 1.39 2.96
C ASN A 17 -15.53 0.61 1.65
N SER A 18 -16.64 0.68 0.93
CA SER A 18 -16.79 0.05 -0.40
C SER A 18 -15.86 0.66 -1.44
N MET A 19 -15.61 1.97 -1.41
CA MET A 19 -14.63 2.61 -2.29
C MET A 19 -13.21 2.11 -1.96
N LEU A 20 -12.84 2.08 -0.68
CA LEU A 20 -11.54 1.55 -0.23
C LEU A 20 -11.37 0.06 -0.60
N ASP A 21 -12.43 -0.74 -0.52
CA ASP A 21 -12.40 -2.15 -0.92
C ASP A 21 -12.37 -2.32 -2.46
N SER A 22 -13.00 -1.41 -3.21
CA SER A 22 -13.11 -1.50 -4.68
C SER A 22 -11.82 -1.22 -5.43
N ILE A 23 -10.88 -0.47 -4.83
CA ILE A 23 -9.58 -0.17 -5.47
C ILE A 23 -8.61 -1.37 -5.31
N GLY A 24 -8.95 -2.37 -4.49
CA GLY A 24 -8.19 -3.62 -4.37
C GLY A 24 -7.01 -3.55 -3.41
N ASP A 25 -6.81 -2.39 -2.80
CA ASP A 25 -5.62 -2.07 -2.02
C ASP A 25 -5.88 -2.21 -0.52
N ALA A 26 -4.80 -2.43 0.23
CA ALA A 26 -4.87 -2.57 1.67
C ALA A 26 -4.90 -1.19 2.33
N PHE A 27 -5.78 -1.05 3.33
CA PHE A 27 -5.94 0.19 4.08
C PHE A 27 -6.10 -0.10 5.58
N PHE A 28 -5.41 0.68 6.40
CA PHE A 28 -5.60 0.70 7.84
C PHE A 28 -5.38 2.11 8.40
N ALA A 29 -5.90 2.37 9.60
CA ALA A 29 -5.68 3.59 10.34
C ALA A 29 -5.26 3.27 11.77
N ILE A 30 -4.40 4.12 12.32
CA ILE A 30 -3.96 4.05 13.72
C ILE A 30 -4.13 5.42 14.38
N ASP A 31 -4.37 5.43 15.69
CA ASP A 31 -4.37 6.64 16.51
C ASP A 31 -2.94 7.05 16.95
N SER A 32 -2.84 8.14 17.69
CA SER A 32 -1.59 8.66 18.26
C SER A 32 -0.94 7.73 19.28
N ASP A 33 -1.72 6.82 19.85
CA ASP A 33 -1.24 5.77 20.74
C ASP A 33 -0.76 4.54 19.96
N TRP A 34 -0.77 4.56 18.62
CA TRP A 34 -0.40 3.43 17.76
C TRP A 34 -1.37 2.26 17.83
N CYS A 35 -2.60 2.49 18.29
CA CYS A 35 -3.66 1.49 18.28
C CYS A 35 -4.38 1.52 16.94
N ILE A 36 -4.68 0.35 16.37
CA ILE A 36 -5.41 0.23 15.11
C ILE A 36 -6.86 0.65 15.34
N THR A 37 -7.32 1.68 14.63
CA THR A 37 -8.69 2.20 14.71
C THR A 37 -9.57 1.68 13.58
N TYR A 38 -8.96 1.31 12.46
CA TYR A 38 -9.64 0.72 11.32
C TYR A 38 -8.67 -0.14 10.50
N ALA A 39 -9.17 -1.23 9.91
CA ALA A 39 -8.48 -1.99 8.89
C ALA A 39 -9.51 -2.61 7.93
N ASN A 40 -9.25 -2.56 6.62
CA ASN A 40 -10.08 -3.26 5.65
C ASN A 40 -9.66 -4.74 5.51
N HIS A 41 -10.48 -5.54 4.81
CA HIS A 41 -10.20 -6.97 4.64
C HIS A 41 -8.86 -7.23 3.95
N LYS A 42 -8.51 -6.41 2.96
CA LYS A 42 -7.24 -6.50 2.23
C LYS A 42 -6.01 -6.32 3.14
N ALA A 43 -6.05 -5.36 4.06
CA ALA A 43 -4.98 -5.19 5.04
C ALA A 43 -4.88 -6.40 5.96
N GLY A 44 -6.02 -6.90 6.46
CA GLY A 44 -6.08 -8.11 7.29
C GLY A 44 -5.49 -9.35 6.59
N ASP A 45 -5.93 -9.63 5.37
CA ASP A 45 -5.40 -10.70 4.52
C ASP A 45 -3.89 -10.54 4.28
N PHE A 46 -3.46 -9.29 4.10
CA PHE A 46 -2.05 -8.95 3.96
C PHE A 46 -1.27 -9.06 5.27
N VAL A 47 -1.84 -9.17 6.45
CA VAL A 47 -1.05 -9.48 7.67
C VAL A 47 -1.38 -10.86 8.24
N GLY A 48 -2.36 -11.56 7.66
CA GLY A 48 -2.85 -12.84 8.15
C GLY A 48 -3.68 -12.72 9.43
N VAL A 49 -4.37 -11.60 9.62
CA VAL A 49 -5.15 -11.30 10.83
C VAL A 49 -6.54 -10.85 10.45
N ASP A 50 -7.56 -11.28 11.21
CA ASP A 50 -8.92 -10.77 11.07
C ASP A 50 -8.94 -9.27 11.43
N PRO A 51 -9.34 -8.36 10.52
CA PRO A 51 -9.39 -6.93 10.79
C PRO A 51 -10.17 -6.58 12.05
N ALA A 52 -11.28 -7.27 12.32
CA ALA A 52 -12.10 -7.00 13.50
C ALA A 52 -11.35 -7.30 14.81
N SER A 53 -10.50 -8.33 14.81
CA SER A 53 -9.64 -8.68 15.94
C SER A 53 -8.43 -7.76 16.13
N ALA A 54 -8.07 -6.97 15.10
CA ALA A 54 -6.94 -6.06 15.13
C ALA A 54 -7.31 -4.69 15.74
N ILE A 55 -8.58 -4.30 15.68
CA ILE A 55 -9.05 -3.01 16.21
C ILE A 55 -8.77 -2.90 17.72
N GLY A 56 -8.21 -1.77 18.13
CA GLY A 56 -7.83 -1.46 19.51
C GLY A 56 -6.49 -2.03 19.96
N ARG A 57 -5.83 -2.86 19.14
CA ARG A 57 -4.50 -3.42 19.45
C ARG A 57 -3.38 -2.53 18.90
N LYS A 58 -2.19 -2.61 19.50
CA LYS A 58 -1.02 -1.88 19.00
C LYS A 58 -0.60 -2.43 17.63
N LEU A 59 -0.25 -1.53 16.71
CA LEU A 59 0.20 -1.89 15.37
C LEU A 59 1.30 -2.96 15.37
N LEU A 60 2.31 -2.79 16.23
CA LEU A 60 3.46 -3.70 16.33
C LEU A 60 3.14 -5.05 16.99
N GLU A 61 2.02 -5.17 17.70
CA GLU A 61 1.53 -6.47 18.20
C GLU A 61 0.84 -7.28 17.10
N VAL A 62 0.23 -6.60 16.14
CA VAL A 62 -0.48 -7.22 15.01
C VAL A 62 0.48 -7.50 13.86
N ALA A 63 1.40 -6.58 13.58
CA ALA A 63 2.38 -6.67 12.50
C ALA A 63 3.80 -6.41 13.05
N PRO A 64 4.41 -7.38 13.75
CA PRO A 64 5.74 -7.22 14.34
C PRO A 64 6.84 -7.04 13.29
N ASP A 65 6.64 -7.55 12.08
CA ASP A 65 7.57 -7.41 10.96
C ASP A 65 7.82 -5.94 10.56
N LEU A 66 6.92 -5.02 10.91
CA LEU A 66 7.11 -3.59 10.70
C LEU A 66 8.34 -3.05 11.44
N LEU A 67 8.81 -3.70 12.51
CA LEU A 67 10.02 -3.29 13.23
C LEU A 67 11.28 -3.26 12.34
N GLN A 68 11.30 -4.09 11.30
CA GLN A 68 12.43 -4.16 10.36
C GLN A 68 12.15 -3.40 9.05
N SER A 69 10.97 -2.78 8.93
CA SER A 69 10.53 -2.11 7.70
C SER A 69 10.80 -0.61 7.74
N PRO A 70 11.31 -0.03 6.63
CA PRO A 70 11.36 1.42 6.42
C PRO A 70 10.03 2.15 6.63
N SER A 71 8.89 1.47 6.42
CA SER A 71 7.55 2.02 6.66
C SER A 71 7.38 2.56 8.08
N LEU A 72 7.92 1.88 9.10
CA LEU A 72 7.75 2.33 10.49
C LEU A 72 8.33 3.72 10.73
N LEU A 73 9.50 4.03 10.15
CA LEU A 73 10.10 5.36 10.24
C LEU A 73 9.24 6.43 9.55
N ARG A 74 8.62 6.08 8.42
CA ARG A 74 7.70 6.99 7.70
C ARG A 74 6.43 7.23 8.49
N TYR A 75 5.90 6.21 9.17
CA TYR A 75 4.74 6.35 10.04
C TYR A 75 5.04 7.28 11.21
N GLN A 76 6.20 7.12 11.85
CA GLN A 76 6.67 8.00 12.92
C GLN A 76 6.83 9.44 12.44
N HIS A 77 7.45 9.62 11.27
CA HIS A 77 7.66 10.95 10.68
C HIS A 77 6.33 11.64 10.33
N ALA A 78 5.41 10.94 9.68
CA ALA A 78 4.08 11.47 9.35
C ALA A 78 3.28 11.82 10.61
N MET A 79 3.36 10.99 11.65
CA MET A 79 2.70 11.23 12.93
C MET A 79 3.26 12.47 13.65
N ALA A 80 4.59 12.68 13.59
CA ALA A 80 5.25 13.80 14.23
C ALA A 80 5.08 15.13 13.45
N THR A 81 5.25 15.10 12.13
CA THR A 81 5.27 16.31 11.28
C THR A 81 3.90 16.70 10.74
N ARG A 82 2.93 15.79 10.81
CA ARG A 82 1.62 15.92 10.16
C ARG A 82 1.76 16.22 8.65
N GLN A 83 2.81 15.69 8.02
CA GLN A 83 3.00 15.71 6.57
C GLN A 83 2.72 14.32 5.97
N PRO A 84 2.06 14.25 4.80
CA PRO A 84 1.91 12.99 4.07
C PRO A 84 3.27 12.42 3.64
N GLU A 85 3.40 11.10 3.66
CA GLU A 85 4.59 10.38 3.19
C GLU A 85 4.20 9.37 2.11
N THR A 86 5.14 9.07 1.21
CA THR A 86 5.00 8.00 0.23
C THR A 86 6.33 7.27 0.11
N LEU A 87 6.28 5.94 0.08
CA LEU A 87 7.45 5.10 -0.03
C LEU A 87 7.15 3.87 -0.90
N GLU A 88 8.18 3.39 -1.58
CA GLU A 88 8.17 2.06 -2.17
C GLU A 88 9.18 1.20 -1.40
N GLU A 89 8.75 0.03 -0.93
CA GLU A 89 9.62 -0.89 -0.21
C GLU A 89 9.42 -2.33 -0.64
N PHE A 90 10.47 -3.13 -0.43
CA PHE A 90 10.39 -4.56 -0.57
C PHE A 90 9.99 -5.17 0.78
N TRP A 91 8.81 -5.77 0.84
CA TRP A 91 8.30 -6.42 2.02
C TRP A 91 8.80 -7.87 2.08
N GLU A 92 9.92 -8.07 2.77
CA GLU A 92 10.59 -9.36 2.91
C GLU A 92 9.66 -10.53 3.30
N PRO A 93 8.74 -10.40 4.28
CA PRO A 93 7.91 -11.54 4.71
C PRO A 93 7.05 -12.17 3.61
N ARG A 94 6.68 -11.40 2.57
CA ARG A 94 5.93 -11.92 1.40
C ARG A 94 6.72 -11.88 0.09
N GLN A 95 7.95 -11.36 0.09
CA GLN A 95 8.75 -11.16 -1.11
C GLN A 95 8.04 -10.33 -2.19
N VAL A 96 7.32 -9.29 -1.76
CA VAL A 96 6.53 -8.41 -2.64
C VAL A 96 7.04 -6.97 -2.58
N TRP A 97 6.86 -6.23 -3.66
CA TRP A 97 7.06 -4.79 -3.65
C TRP A 97 5.77 -4.09 -3.27
N LEU A 98 5.85 -3.18 -2.30
CA LEU A 98 4.72 -2.37 -1.85
C LEU A 98 4.98 -0.89 -2.19
N GLU A 99 3.96 -0.20 -2.67
CA GLU A 99 3.87 1.26 -2.57
C GLU A 99 2.96 1.58 -1.38
N ALA A 100 3.48 2.29 -0.38
CA ALA A 100 2.72 2.73 0.79
C ALA A 100 2.61 4.26 0.81
N ARG A 101 1.41 4.75 1.11
CA ARG A 101 1.07 6.16 1.29
C ARG A 101 0.51 6.37 2.67
N VAL A 102 1.04 7.36 3.36
CA VAL A 102 0.73 7.66 4.76
C VAL A 102 0.14 9.05 4.81
N TYR A 103 -1.06 9.15 5.36
CA TYR A 103 -1.79 10.40 5.50
C TYR A 103 -2.04 10.67 6.97
N PRO A 104 -1.49 11.75 7.55
CA PRO A 104 -1.87 12.16 8.88
C PRO A 104 -3.34 12.59 8.91
N ASN A 105 -4.05 12.17 9.95
CA ASN A 105 -5.43 12.58 10.23
C ASN A 105 -5.49 13.27 11.59
N ALA A 106 -6.68 13.65 12.08
CA ALA A 106 -6.82 14.36 13.35
C ALA A 106 -6.24 13.57 14.53
N ASP A 107 -6.54 12.27 14.56
CA ASP A 107 -6.32 11.40 15.71
C ASP A 107 -5.08 10.50 15.59
N GLY A 108 -4.39 10.50 14.44
CA GLY A 108 -3.21 9.69 14.16
C GLY A 108 -2.83 9.70 12.68
N ILE A 109 -2.72 8.53 12.06
CA ILE A 109 -2.40 8.37 10.64
C ILE A 109 -3.28 7.30 9.97
N SER A 110 -3.50 7.47 8.68
CA SER A 110 -4.14 6.50 7.78
C SER A 110 -3.10 6.03 6.78
N VAL A 111 -2.99 4.73 6.58
CA VAL A 111 -2.03 4.11 5.67
C VAL A 111 -2.78 3.34 4.61
N TYR A 112 -2.41 3.62 3.37
CA TYR A 112 -2.83 2.89 2.20
C TYR A 112 -1.60 2.22 1.60
N PHE A 113 -1.69 0.96 1.22
CA PHE A 113 -0.61 0.29 0.52
C PHE A 113 -1.12 -0.73 -0.50
N HIS A 114 -0.36 -0.91 -1.57
CA HIS A 114 -0.69 -1.88 -2.60
C HIS A 114 0.56 -2.54 -3.16
N GLU A 115 0.35 -3.74 -3.68
CA GLU A 115 1.42 -4.52 -4.29
C GLU A 115 1.72 -3.99 -5.71
N ILE A 116 2.97 -3.62 -5.96
CA ILE A 116 3.48 -3.15 -7.26
C ILE A 116 4.39 -4.17 -7.95
N THR A 117 4.48 -5.41 -7.44
CA THR A 117 5.36 -6.46 -7.99
C THR A 117 5.07 -6.73 -9.46
N ALA A 118 3.79 -6.91 -9.82
CA ALA A 118 3.39 -7.18 -11.20
C ALA A 118 3.75 -6.03 -12.15
N LYS A 119 3.54 -4.78 -11.71
CA LYS A 119 3.91 -3.58 -12.45
C LYS A 119 5.42 -3.53 -12.70
N ARG A 120 6.24 -3.74 -11.67
CA ARG A 120 7.70 -3.77 -11.80
C ARG A 120 8.19 -4.87 -12.72
N ASN A 121 7.61 -6.07 -12.63
CA ASN A 121 7.96 -7.20 -13.51
C ASN A 121 7.63 -6.90 -14.98
N ALA A 122 6.48 -6.28 -15.25
CA ALA A 122 6.08 -5.88 -16.60
C ALA A 122 7.02 -4.80 -17.17
N GLU A 123 7.38 -3.78 -16.38
CA GLU A 123 8.33 -2.75 -16.79
C GLU A 123 9.73 -3.31 -17.05
N GLN A 124 10.17 -4.30 -16.26
CA GLN A 124 11.46 -4.96 -16.47
C GLN A 124 11.45 -5.83 -17.73
N ALA A 125 10.38 -6.59 -17.97
CA ALA A 125 10.22 -7.40 -19.18
C ALA A 125 10.20 -6.53 -20.44
N LEU A 126 9.51 -5.39 -20.40
CA LEU A 126 9.48 -4.42 -21.49
C LEU A 126 10.89 -3.86 -21.77
N ARG A 127 11.60 -3.42 -20.74
CA ARG A 127 12.99 -2.92 -20.87
C ARG A 127 13.92 -3.96 -21.48
N GLN A 128 13.84 -5.21 -21.04
CA GLN A 128 14.66 -6.30 -21.60
C GLN A 128 14.32 -6.59 -23.06
N SER A 129 13.03 -6.54 -23.43
CA SER A 129 12.59 -6.69 -24.81
C SER A 129 13.14 -5.57 -25.71
N GLU A 130 13.00 -4.32 -25.28
CA GLU A 130 13.53 -3.15 -26.01
C GLU A 130 15.04 -3.22 -26.20
N GLN A 131 15.79 -3.65 -25.18
CA GLN A 131 17.23 -3.81 -25.27
C GLN A 131 17.61 -4.89 -26.30
N ARG A 132 16.93 -6.04 -26.29
CA ARG A 132 17.13 -7.11 -27.28
C ARG A 132 16.81 -6.63 -28.70
N PHE A 133 15.74 -5.86 -28.90
CA PHE A 133 15.41 -5.30 -30.21
C PHE A 133 16.46 -4.29 -30.69
N ARG A 134 17.01 -3.44 -29.81
CA ARG A 134 18.09 -2.51 -30.16
C ARG A 134 19.38 -3.23 -30.58
N GLU A 135 19.75 -4.30 -29.88
CA GLU A 135 20.95 -5.09 -30.19
C GLU A 135 20.85 -5.79 -31.56
N VAL A 136 19.67 -6.32 -31.92
CA VAL A 136 19.44 -6.97 -33.22
C VAL A 136 19.36 -5.96 -34.36
N ALA A 137 18.73 -4.80 -34.15
CA ALA A 137 18.61 -3.75 -35.16
C ALA A 137 19.95 -3.07 -35.51
N CYS A 138 20.93 -3.11 -34.60
CA CYS A 138 22.25 -2.50 -34.80
C CYS A 138 23.28 -3.44 -35.44
N ARG A 139 22.90 -4.62 -35.92
CA ARG A 139 23.82 -5.42 -36.74
C ARG A 139 23.94 -4.73 -38.10
N PRO A 140 25.10 -4.14 -38.46
CA PRO A 140 25.23 -3.49 -39.76
C PRO A 140 24.92 -4.54 -40.82
N ALA A 141 23.99 -4.24 -41.72
CA ALA A 141 23.86 -5.01 -42.94
C ALA A 141 25.25 -5.00 -43.58
N ALA A 142 25.95 -6.14 -43.52
CA ALA A 142 27.15 -6.34 -44.30
C ALA A 142 26.68 -6.27 -45.75
N TRP A 143 26.78 -5.06 -46.30
CA TRP A 143 26.54 -4.78 -47.69
C TRP A 143 27.61 -5.52 -48.48
N ASN A 144 27.30 -6.78 -48.83
CA ASN A 144 28.03 -7.54 -49.82
C ASN A 144 27.73 -6.88 -51.18
N TRP A 145 28.59 -5.95 -51.60
CA TRP A 145 28.62 -5.46 -52.97
C TRP A 145 29.83 -6.08 -53.67
N ASN A 146 29.52 -6.87 -54.69
CA ASN A 146 30.43 -7.42 -55.67
C ASN A 146 30.33 -6.58 -56.95
#